data_AF-A0A2G8CVY1-F1
#
_entry.id   AF-A0A2G8CVY1-F1
#
_cell.length_a   1.000
_cell.length_b   1.000
_cell.length_c   1.000
_cell.angle_alpha   90.00
_cell.angle_beta   90.00
_cell.angle_gamma   90.00
#
_symmetry.space_group_name_H-M   'P 1'
#
loop_
_entity.id
_entity.type
_entity.pdbx_description
1 polymer ?
#
loop_
_entity_poly.entity_id
_entity_poly.type
_entity_poly.pdbx_seq_one_letter_code
_entity_poly.pdbx_strand_id
1 'polypeptide(L)'
;MPKRSRTGRAQRFAAATAATLAAALLLAGCAPASGGSGSGDAAKPVSGGQLKLGRAAAVDSLDLNQQITANNAFAIDQVFEPLVSFDETGKIVPWLAEKYDIDQAGLVYTFTLRSGAKFSDGTPVTPADVVFSLQRHLKVGGPLPLEAPIASIEPGSGDAAKNTVVITLKQAYTPFLSELSGFANGIFPKDFGGKTEAEFFTKPVGTGPFAVESWDPNGDLVFTKNTHYWQSGKPYLDTLVYTVVPDDTQLQQQLTAGQIDAIEDVPASAAKQIGSGSATKLVKNGSWEIEQLFFNTQDPRFADEHVRRAIAHALDRDGITKATTFGTAEVANSLIPPTIEYSADAEKGIALAFDEQAAKDELAKSKYPKGFETTLLIASGNSQRAQIAQIVQEALAKIGITVKIEQIDLAAFRERFKAYKFDFMINSGQSDAPDPNGLVTFQADPEGFSKSYWTHYTDAKVTELMHEGRTTADGDARKKIYVEIQRILAQQVPYIPLFYPSNLKATTAKVHDLAVRPNGSIRFQDAWIAK
;
A
#
# COMPACT_ATOMS: atom_id res chain seq x y z
N MET A 1 -14.73 -71.82 -59.10
CA MET A 1 -14.12 -72.30 -60.36
C MET A 1 -14.43 -71.28 -61.46
N PRO A 2 -13.50 -70.97 -62.38
CA PRO A 2 -12.18 -70.38 -62.16
C PRO A 2 -12.09 -69.04 -62.97
N LYS A 3 -11.27 -68.04 -62.65
CA LYS A 3 -9.86 -67.81 -63.05
C LYS A 3 -9.63 -66.31 -62.74
N ARG A 4 -8.62 -65.90 -61.97
CA ARG A 4 -7.22 -65.63 -62.42
C ARG A 4 -7.23 -64.70 -63.66
N SER A 5 -6.52 -63.57 -63.71
CA SER A 5 -5.25 -63.22 -63.07
C SER A 5 -4.80 -61.83 -63.56
N ARG A 6 -4.06 -61.11 -62.70
CA ARG A 6 -2.72 -60.48 -62.92
C ARG A 6 -2.51 -59.70 -64.23
N THR A 7 -1.89 -58.51 -64.28
CA THR A 7 -0.60 -58.07 -63.71
C THR A 7 -0.40 -56.61 -64.18
N GLY A 8 0.16 -55.70 -63.38
CA GLY A 8 1.57 -55.27 -63.51
C GLY A 8 1.63 -53.81 -63.99
N ARG A 9 1.95 -52.83 -63.12
CA ARG A 9 3.29 -52.32 -62.76
C ARG A 9 3.89 -51.38 -63.81
N ALA A 10 3.96 -50.07 -63.51
CA ALA A 10 5.21 -49.28 -63.44
C ALA A 10 4.98 -47.75 -63.61
N GLN A 11 5.33 -47.05 -62.54
CA GLN A 11 5.81 -45.67 -62.35
C GLN A 11 6.21 -44.84 -63.59
N ARG A 12 5.90 -43.53 -63.56
CA ARG A 12 6.88 -42.42 -63.59
C ARG A 12 6.27 -41.06 -63.25
N PHE A 13 7.16 -40.17 -62.81
CA PHE A 13 7.00 -38.96 -62.00
C PHE A 13 6.31 -37.76 -62.67
N ALA A 14 5.61 -36.99 -61.81
CA ALA A 14 5.51 -35.52 -61.65
C ALA A 14 5.67 -34.64 -62.92
N ALA A 15 4.81 -33.66 -63.18
CA ALA A 15 4.58 -32.47 -62.37
C ALA A 15 3.67 -31.48 -63.15
N ALA A 16 3.15 -30.52 -62.39
CA ALA A 16 2.74 -29.17 -62.80
C ALA A 16 1.28 -28.93 -63.24
N THR A 17 0.56 -28.38 -62.25
CA THR A 17 -0.25 -27.16 -62.29
C THR A 17 -1.61 -27.12 -62.98
N ALA A 18 -2.57 -26.72 -62.14
CA ALA A 18 -3.63 -25.73 -62.37
C ALA A 18 -5.07 -26.27 -62.46
N ALA A 19 -5.93 -25.49 -61.81
CA ALA A 19 -7.38 -25.50 -61.79
C ALA A 19 -8.07 -26.59 -60.94
N THR A 20 -8.85 -26.17 -59.95
CA THR A 20 -10.33 -26.27 -60.03
C THR A 20 -11.02 -25.64 -58.82
N LEU A 21 -11.73 -24.53 -59.07
CA LEU A 21 -12.96 -24.19 -58.36
C LEU A 21 -14.08 -24.95 -59.08
N ALA A 22 -14.80 -25.83 -58.38
CA ALA A 22 -16.25 -26.02 -58.49
C ALA A 22 -16.74 -27.27 -57.73
N ALA A 23 -17.80 -27.07 -56.95
CA ALA A 23 -18.86 -28.02 -56.62
C ALA A 23 -18.54 -29.20 -55.66
N ALA A 24 -18.85 -28.99 -54.38
CA ALA A 24 -19.47 -30.03 -53.56
C ALA A 24 -20.50 -29.38 -52.61
N LEU A 25 -21.75 -29.33 -53.08
CA LEU A 25 -22.94 -29.11 -52.27
C LEU A 25 -23.29 -30.40 -51.53
N LEU A 26 -23.68 -30.24 -50.26
CA LEU A 26 -24.56 -31.12 -49.48
C LEU A 26 -23.96 -32.45 -48.97
N LEU A 27 -23.32 -32.36 -47.80
CA LEU A 27 -23.43 -33.40 -46.77
C LEU A 27 -23.81 -32.72 -45.46
N ALA A 28 -25.07 -32.94 -45.06
CA ALA A 28 -25.56 -32.67 -43.72
C ALA A 28 -24.77 -33.50 -42.71
N GLY A 29 -24.21 -32.83 -41.70
CA GLY A 29 -23.59 -33.45 -40.55
C GLY A 29 -23.87 -32.58 -39.32
N CYS A 30 -24.75 -33.07 -38.44
CA CYS A 30 -24.99 -32.50 -37.12
C CYS A 30 -23.67 -32.32 -36.36
N ALA A 31 -23.38 -31.08 -35.96
CA ALA A 31 -22.38 -30.77 -34.94
C ALA A 31 -23.07 -30.01 -33.81
N PRO A 32 -22.80 -30.35 -32.53
CA PRO A 32 -23.45 -29.71 -31.39
C PRO A 32 -23.05 -28.23 -31.34
N ALA A 33 -24.03 -27.37 -31.09
CA ALA A 33 -23.82 -25.95 -30.86
C ALA A 33 -22.92 -25.78 -29.62
N SER A 34 -21.62 -25.58 -29.86
CA SER A 34 -20.71 -25.02 -28.87
C SER A 34 -21.17 -23.58 -28.63
N GLY A 35 -21.87 -23.38 -27.51
CA GLY A 35 -22.20 -22.06 -27.00
C GLY A 35 -20.91 -21.26 -26.85
N GLY A 36 -20.68 -20.34 -27.79
CA GLY A 36 -19.69 -19.30 -27.66
C GLY A 36 -20.13 -18.44 -26.48
N SER A 37 -19.49 -18.64 -25.33
CA SER A 37 -19.44 -17.67 -24.26
C SER A 37 -18.92 -16.38 -24.87
N GLY A 38 -19.81 -15.43 -25.13
CA GLY A 38 -19.47 -14.10 -25.57
C GLY A 38 -18.47 -13.51 -24.56
N SER A 39 -17.24 -13.32 -25.00
CA SER A 39 -16.35 -12.34 -24.41
C SER A 39 -17.08 -10.99 -24.49
N GLY A 40 -17.64 -10.52 -23.39
CA GLY A 40 -18.22 -9.19 -23.32
C GLY A 40 -17.14 -8.19 -23.75
N ASP A 41 -17.43 -7.39 -24.76
CA ASP A 41 -16.57 -6.26 -25.15
C ASP A 41 -16.31 -5.42 -23.91
N ALA A 42 -15.04 -5.37 -23.46
CA ALA A 42 -14.64 -4.45 -22.42
C ALA A 42 -14.96 -3.02 -22.88
N ALA A 43 -15.70 -2.27 -22.05
CA ALA A 43 -16.08 -0.91 -22.38
C ALA A 43 -14.82 -0.07 -22.62
N LYS A 44 -14.79 0.67 -23.73
CA LYS A 44 -13.63 1.50 -24.10
C LYS A 44 -13.56 2.75 -23.23
N PRO A 45 -12.37 3.19 -22.80
CA PRO A 45 -12.20 4.43 -22.05
C PRO A 45 -12.84 5.64 -22.73
N VAL A 46 -13.54 6.46 -21.96
CA VAL A 46 -14.17 7.70 -22.42
C VAL A 46 -13.49 8.88 -21.74
N SER A 47 -12.95 9.81 -22.53
CA SER A 47 -12.43 11.07 -21.99
C SER A 47 -13.56 12.03 -21.63
N GLY A 48 -13.34 12.73 -20.53
CA GLY A 48 -14.16 13.78 -19.97
C GLY A 48 -14.90 13.36 -18.71
N GLY A 49 -15.69 14.29 -18.19
CA GLY A 49 -16.57 14.05 -17.04
C GLY A 49 -15.91 14.34 -15.68
N GLN A 50 -16.74 14.29 -14.65
CA GLN A 50 -16.36 14.54 -13.27
C GLN A 50 -16.50 13.24 -12.47
N LEU A 51 -15.51 12.94 -11.64
CA LEU A 51 -15.59 11.90 -10.61
C LEU A 51 -15.55 12.54 -9.24
N LYS A 52 -16.54 12.24 -8.40
CA LYS A 52 -16.56 12.59 -6.97
C LYS A 52 -16.11 11.41 -6.13
N LEU A 53 -14.99 11.58 -5.42
CA LEU A 53 -14.46 10.66 -4.43
C LEU A 53 -14.84 11.16 -3.03
N GLY A 54 -15.68 10.42 -2.33
CA GLY A 54 -16.07 10.74 -0.96
C GLY A 54 -15.07 10.20 0.08
N ARG A 55 -14.75 11.04 1.07
CA ARG A 55 -13.77 10.77 2.13
C ARG A 55 -14.31 11.24 3.49
N ALA A 56 -13.88 10.62 4.58
CA ALA A 56 -14.31 11.02 5.92
C ALA A 56 -13.62 12.29 6.46
N ALA A 57 -12.45 12.66 5.90
CA ALA A 57 -11.65 13.80 6.37
C ALA A 57 -11.16 14.68 5.22
N ALA A 58 -11.09 15.99 5.48
CA ALA A 58 -10.57 17.00 4.57
C ALA A 58 -9.06 16.89 4.37
N VAL A 59 -8.57 17.43 3.26
CA VAL A 59 -7.13 17.69 3.06
C VAL A 59 -6.84 19.04 3.69
N ASP A 60 -5.95 19.10 4.68
CA ASP A 60 -5.62 20.32 5.42
C ASP A 60 -4.24 20.90 5.07
N SER A 61 -3.49 20.22 4.21
CA SER A 61 -2.18 20.64 3.70
C SER A 61 -1.82 19.92 2.40
N LEU A 62 -1.15 20.65 1.51
CA LEU A 62 -0.56 20.12 0.28
C LEU A 62 0.98 20.17 0.29
N ASP A 63 1.61 20.47 1.43
CA ASP A 63 3.06 20.35 1.59
C ASP A 63 3.45 18.88 1.78
N LEU A 64 4.08 18.33 0.75
CA LEU A 64 4.46 16.92 0.66
C LEU A 64 5.47 16.45 1.69
N ASN A 65 6.20 17.36 2.37
CA ASN A 65 7.19 16.98 3.40
C ASN A 65 6.73 17.23 4.84
N GLN A 66 5.51 17.76 5.05
CA GLN A 66 4.98 18.00 6.41
C GLN A 66 3.85 17.05 6.80
N GLN A 67 3.45 16.15 5.91
CA GLN A 67 2.27 15.30 6.08
C GLN A 67 2.62 13.81 5.98
N ILE A 68 1.85 12.97 6.68
CA ILE A 68 1.95 11.49 6.65
C ILE A 68 0.58 10.82 6.56
N THR A 69 -0.50 11.56 6.78
CA THR A 69 -1.83 11.00 6.81
C THR A 69 -2.34 10.73 5.40
N ALA A 70 -3.10 9.64 5.23
CA ALA A 70 -3.65 9.21 3.95
C ALA A 70 -4.51 10.27 3.25
N ASN A 71 -5.22 11.12 4.02
CA ASN A 71 -5.98 12.26 3.47
C ASN A 71 -5.09 13.18 2.65
N ASN A 72 -3.98 13.64 3.21
CA ASN A 72 -3.04 14.52 2.53
C ASN A 72 -2.24 13.76 1.47
N ALA A 73 -1.65 12.62 1.83
CA ALA A 73 -0.77 11.84 0.96
C ALA A 73 -1.41 11.51 -0.40
N PHE A 74 -2.65 11.02 -0.39
CA PHE A 74 -3.33 10.60 -1.62
C PHE A 74 -3.81 11.76 -2.48
N ALA A 75 -3.97 12.96 -1.90
CA ALA A 75 -4.23 14.19 -2.64
C ALA A 75 -2.95 14.74 -3.28
N ILE A 76 -1.84 14.73 -2.51
CA ILE A 76 -0.51 15.13 -2.97
C ILE A 76 -0.07 14.28 -4.17
N ASP A 77 -0.32 12.96 -4.14
CA ASP A 77 -0.04 12.02 -5.25
C ASP A 77 -0.74 12.38 -6.57
N GLN A 78 -1.83 13.18 -6.55
CA GLN A 78 -2.50 13.61 -7.78
C GLN A 78 -1.80 14.80 -8.45
N VAL A 79 -1.01 15.55 -7.68
CA VAL A 79 -0.40 16.81 -8.09
C VAL A 79 1.10 16.66 -8.36
N PHE A 80 1.81 15.92 -7.50
CA PHE A 80 3.26 15.76 -7.58
C PHE A 80 3.64 14.32 -7.87
N GLU A 81 4.61 14.13 -8.77
CA GLU A 81 5.08 12.79 -9.12
C GLU A 81 6.57 12.64 -8.79
N PRO A 82 6.96 11.52 -8.14
CA PRO A 82 8.37 11.18 -7.91
C PRO A 82 9.08 10.68 -9.17
N LEU A 83 10.41 10.52 -9.07
CA LEU A 83 11.25 10.00 -10.17
C LEU A 83 10.86 8.57 -10.57
N VAL A 84 10.66 7.71 -9.58
CA VAL A 84 10.15 6.34 -9.72
C VAL A 84 8.88 6.22 -8.91
N SER A 85 8.05 5.22 -9.19
CA SER A 85 6.86 4.93 -8.39
C SER A 85 6.70 3.42 -8.25
N PHE A 86 5.58 2.95 -7.72
CA PHE A 86 5.26 1.51 -7.65
C PHE A 86 3.87 1.20 -8.21
N ASP A 87 3.69 0.01 -8.77
CA ASP A 87 2.42 -0.43 -9.35
C ASP A 87 1.48 -1.08 -8.30
N GLU A 88 0.33 -1.62 -8.73
CA GLU A 88 -0.64 -2.26 -7.83
C GLU A 88 -0.11 -3.53 -7.14
N THR A 89 1.04 -4.05 -7.58
CA THR A 89 1.73 -5.20 -6.96
C THR A 89 2.82 -4.77 -5.99
N GLY A 90 3.11 -3.46 -5.90
CA GLY A 90 4.22 -2.93 -5.11
C GLY A 90 5.55 -2.92 -5.87
N LYS A 91 5.60 -3.30 -7.14
CA LYS A 91 6.86 -3.31 -7.87
C LYS A 91 7.28 -1.89 -8.24
N ILE A 92 8.55 -1.54 -7.99
CA ILE A 92 9.13 -0.27 -8.45
C ILE A 92 9.15 -0.19 -9.98
N VAL A 93 8.68 0.93 -10.51
CA VAL A 93 8.57 1.22 -11.94
C VAL A 93 9.09 2.63 -12.26
N PRO A 94 9.65 2.86 -13.46
CA PRO A 94 9.95 4.20 -13.93
C PRO A 94 8.71 5.09 -13.91
N TRP A 95 8.87 6.33 -13.43
CA TRP A 95 7.76 7.29 -13.35
C TRP A 95 8.14 8.60 -14.02
N LEU A 96 8.43 9.70 -13.32
CA LEU A 96 8.89 10.94 -13.97
C LEU A 96 10.27 10.77 -14.64
N ALA A 97 11.10 9.87 -14.11
CA ALA A 97 12.25 9.32 -14.84
C ALA A 97 11.78 8.20 -15.76
N GLU A 98 12.15 8.25 -17.04
CA GLU A 98 11.81 7.19 -18.00
C GLU A 98 12.63 5.91 -17.79
N LYS A 99 13.81 6.05 -17.19
CA LYS A 99 14.70 4.97 -16.78
C LYS A 99 15.68 5.45 -15.71
N TYR A 100 16.31 4.50 -15.05
CA TYR A 100 17.44 4.76 -14.15
C TYR A 100 18.46 3.62 -14.26
N ASP A 101 19.70 3.95 -13.96
CA ASP A 101 20.82 3.02 -13.88
C ASP A 101 21.45 3.11 -12.48
N ILE A 102 21.82 1.97 -11.92
CA ILE A 102 22.53 1.87 -10.63
C ILE A 102 23.90 1.25 -10.92
N ASP A 103 24.96 1.83 -10.38
CA ASP A 103 26.28 1.24 -10.50
C ASP A 103 26.42 -0.08 -9.71
N GLN A 104 27.47 -0.84 -10.01
CA GLN A 104 27.67 -2.16 -9.38
C GLN A 104 27.83 -2.12 -7.86
N ALA A 105 28.29 -0.97 -7.32
CA ALA A 105 28.46 -0.78 -5.88
C ALA A 105 27.16 -0.34 -5.17
N GLY A 106 26.10 0.02 -5.91
CA GLY A 106 24.86 0.53 -5.33
C GLY A 106 25.01 1.93 -4.71
N LEU A 107 25.99 2.71 -5.17
CA LEU A 107 26.33 4.03 -4.66
C LEU A 107 25.88 5.15 -5.58
N VAL A 108 25.84 4.92 -6.89
CA VAL A 108 25.54 5.97 -7.88
C VAL A 108 24.28 5.60 -8.65
N TYR A 109 23.26 6.45 -8.54
CA TYR A 109 21.97 6.32 -9.20
C TYR A 109 21.85 7.42 -10.25
N THR A 110 21.71 7.04 -11.52
CA THR A 110 21.52 7.99 -12.62
C THR A 110 20.11 7.87 -13.16
N PHE A 111 19.29 8.91 -12.97
CA PHE A 111 17.93 8.97 -13.47
C PHE A 111 17.89 9.77 -14.77
N THR A 112 17.27 9.24 -15.82
CA THR A 112 16.97 9.99 -17.04
C THR A 112 15.54 10.48 -16.99
N LEU A 113 15.33 11.79 -17.00
CA LEU A 113 13.99 12.39 -16.99
C LEU A 113 13.29 12.19 -18.33
N ARG A 114 11.95 12.13 -18.30
CA ARG A 114 11.15 12.09 -19.53
C ARG A 114 11.41 13.32 -20.41
N SER A 115 11.64 13.08 -21.69
CA SER A 115 11.81 14.16 -22.65
C SER A 115 10.50 14.95 -22.81
N GLY A 116 10.58 16.28 -22.60
CA GLY A 116 9.43 17.16 -22.75
C GLY A 116 8.41 17.11 -21.60
N ALA A 117 8.77 16.51 -20.46
CA ALA A 117 7.96 16.61 -19.25
C ALA A 117 7.74 18.09 -18.87
N LYS A 118 6.51 18.40 -18.46
CA LYS A 118 6.07 19.74 -18.08
C LYS A 118 5.34 19.70 -16.75
N PHE A 119 5.44 20.80 -16.03
CA PHE A 119 4.58 21.10 -14.91
C PHE A 119 3.17 21.47 -15.38
N SER A 120 2.21 21.48 -14.47
CA SER A 120 0.81 21.78 -14.77
C SER A 120 0.54 23.19 -15.28
N ASP A 121 1.49 24.11 -15.14
CA ASP A 121 1.48 25.46 -15.74
C ASP A 121 2.14 25.52 -17.13
N GLY A 122 2.65 24.40 -17.63
CA GLY A 122 3.28 24.26 -18.94
C GLY A 122 4.77 24.55 -18.97
N THR A 123 5.38 24.95 -17.85
CA THR A 123 6.83 25.12 -17.74
C THR A 123 7.56 23.77 -17.82
N PRO A 124 8.77 23.71 -18.42
CA PRO A 124 9.49 22.45 -18.56
C PRO A 124 10.02 21.96 -17.21
N VAL A 125 9.98 20.64 -17.01
CA VAL A 125 10.68 19.97 -15.90
C VAL A 125 12.15 19.83 -16.25
N THR A 126 13.03 20.17 -15.32
CA THR A 126 14.49 20.12 -15.50
C THR A 126 15.17 19.37 -14.36
N PRO A 127 16.43 18.90 -14.55
CA PRO A 127 17.22 18.32 -13.45
C PRO A 127 17.34 19.23 -12.22
N ALA A 128 17.33 20.55 -12.40
CA ALA A 128 17.43 21.50 -11.29
C ALA A 128 16.19 21.47 -10.37
N ASP A 129 15.01 21.17 -10.92
CA ASP A 129 13.78 21.03 -10.15
C ASP A 129 13.83 19.78 -9.26
N VAL A 130 14.38 18.69 -9.78
CA VAL A 130 14.61 17.45 -9.02
C VAL A 130 15.59 17.68 -7.89
N VAL A 131 16.74 18.30 -8.19
CA VAL A 131 17.77 18.62 -7.19
C VAL A 131 17.16 19.48 -6.08
N PHE A 132 16.43 20.53 -6.44
CA PHE A 132 15.78 21.41 -5.47
C PHE A 132 14.77 20.67 -4.60
N SER A 133 13.88 19.87 -5.20
CA SER A 133 12.81 19.16 -4.49
C SER A 133 13.37 18.17 -3.46
N LEU A 134 14.34 17.35 -3.86
CA LEU A 134 14.95 16.35 -2.97
C LEU A 134 15.87 16.98 -1.92
N GLN A 135 16.62 18.04 -2.26
CA GLN A 135 17.41 18.78 -1.27
C GLN A 135 16.52 19.49 -0.25
N ARG A 136 15.36 20.01 -0.67
CA ARG A 136 14.36 20.54 0.27
C ARG A 136 13.93 19.46 1.23
N HIS A 137 13.54 18.28 0.74
CA HIS A 137 13.12 17.17 1.60
C HIS A 137 14.20 16.81 2.62
N LEU A 138 15.47 16.67 2.21
CA LEU A 138 16.58 16.42 3.13
C LEU A 138 16.77 17.51 4.20
N LYS A 139 16.48 18.77 3.87
CA LYS A 139 16.61 19.92 4.77
C LYS A 139 15.46 20.01 5.77
N VAL A 140 14.23 19.85 5.31
CA VAL A 140 13.03 20.02 6.16
C VAL A 140 12.70 18.73 6.92
N GLY A 141 13.15 17.59 6.40
CA GLY A 141 12.79 16.26 6.90
C GLY A 141 11.30 16.03 6.75
N GLY A 142 10.69 15.57 7.82
CA GLY A 142 9.26 15.28 7.86
C GLY A 142 8.99 13.95 8.56
N PRO A 143 7.72 13.55 8.63
CA PRO A 143 7.34 12.27 9.20
C PRO A 143 7.73 11.06 8.32
N LEU A 144 8.05 11.28 7.04
CA LEU A 144 8.56 10.26 6.09
C LEU A 144 9.91 10.71 5.49
N PRO A 145 10.99 10.75 6.27
CA PRO A 145 12.27 11.26 5.81
C PRO A 145 12.90 10.36 4.73
N LEU A 146 13.73 10.95 3.86
CA LEU A 146 14.72 10.18 3.09
C LEU A 146 15.84 9.73 4.03
N GLU A 147 15.85 8.45 4.40
CA GLU A 147 16.85 7.88 5.31
C GLU A 147 18.15 7.51 4.58
N ALA A 148 18.07 7.32 3.26
CA ALA A 148 19.23 7.02 2.43
C ALA A 148 20.39 7.99 2.72
N PRO A 149 21.63 7.50 2.90
CA PRO A 149 22.77 8.31 3.28
C PRO A 149 23.33 9.08 2.08
N ILE A 150 22.55 10.03 1.56
CA ILE A 150 22.86 10.79 0.35
C ILE A 150 24.11 11.67 0.57
N ALA A 151 25.08 11.53 -0.32
CA ALA A 151 26.29 12.35 -0.39
C ALA A 151 26.07 13.59 -1.26
N SER A 152 25.47 13.42 -2.44
CA SER A 152 25.15 14.53 -3.35
C SER A 152 23.95 14.20 -4.25
N ILE A 153 23.29 15.27 -4.73
CA ILE A 153 22.23 15.24 -5.74
C ILE A 153 22.57 16.32 -6.75
N GLU A 154 22.88 15.93 -7.98
CA GLU A 154 23.44 16.83 -8.99
C GLU A 154 22.76 16.62 -10.36
N PRO A 155 22.61 17.67 -11.18
CA PRO A 155 22.36 17.48 -12.61
C PRO A 155 23.50 16.69 -13.24
N GLY A 156 23.20 15.84 -14.23
CA GLY A 156 24.23 15.20 -15.02
C GLY A 156 25.10 16.22 -15.77
N SER A 157 26.38 15.89 -15.97
CA SER A 157 27.35 16.76 -16.63
C SER A 157 27.57 16.38 -18.11
N GLY A 158 27.69 17.40 -18.96
CA GLY A 158 27.91 17.24 -20.41
C GLY A 158 26.63 17.11 -21.24
N ASP A 159 26.77 17.25 -22.56
CA ASP A 159 25.63 17.32 -23.48
C ASP A 159 24.77 16.03 -23.51
N ALA A 160 25.40 14.87 -23.34
CA ALA A 160 24.73 13.57 -23.31
C ALA A 160 23.93 13.33 -22.01
N ALA A 161 24.11 14.17 -20.98
CA ALA A 161 23.52 14.01 -19.66
C ALA A 161 22.57 15.17 -19.28
N LYS A 162 22.26 16.08 -20.22
CA LYS A 162 21.46 17.30 -19.99
C LYS A 162 20.09 17.09 -19.34
N ASN A 163 19.50 15.90 -19.47
CA ASN A 163 18.21 15.56 -18.88
C ASN A 163 18.32 14.45 -17.82
N THR A 164 19.46 14.39 -17.13
CA THR A 164 19.72 13.39 -16.10
C THR A 164 19.99 14.00 -14.75
N VAL A 165 19.70 13.25 -13.70
CA VAL A 165 20.02 13.57 -12.30
C VAL A 165 20.85 12.41 -11.75
N VAL A 166 21.97 12.74 -11.13
CA VAL A 166 22.86 11.78 -10.49
C VAL A 166 22.73 11.95 -8.98
N ILE A 167 22.40 10.87 -8.28
CA ILE A 167 22.37 10.80 -6.82
C ILE A 167 23.47 9.85 -6.37
N THR A 168 24.35 10.34 -5.51
CA THR A 168 25.44 9.55 -4.94
C THR A 168 25.16 9.30 -3.46
N LEU A 169 25.27 8.05 -3.03
CA LEU A 169 25.14 7.63 -1.62
C LEU A 169 26.54 7.46 -1.00
N LYS A 170 26.64 7.67 0.31
CA LYS A 170 27.87 7.44 1.10
C LYS A 170 28.15 5.96 1.34
N GLN A 171 27.11 5.14 1.31
CA GLN A 171 27.16 3.68 1.44
C GLN A 171 25.98 3.08 0.69
N ALA A 172 26.08 1.80 0.31
CA ALA A 172 24.99 1.09 -0.34
C ALA A 172 23.75 1.09 0.56
N TYR A 173 22.58 1.34 -0.04
CA TYR A 173 21.32 1.41 0.66
C TYR A 173 20.20 0.86 -0.22
N THR A 174 19.84 -0.40 0.01
CA THR A 174 18.89 -1.15 -0.83
C THR A 174 17.48 -0.55 -0.87
N PRO A 175 16.92 0.00 0.24
CA PRO A 175 15.57 0.60 0.22
C PRO A 175 15.44 1.90 -0.59
N PHE A 176 16.52 2.44 -1.17
CA PHE A 176 16.54 3.81 -1.68
C PHE A 176 15.46 4.11 -2.73
N LEU A 177 15.29 3.23 -3.71
CA LEU A 177 14.26 3.41 -4.75
C LEU A 177 12.85 3.34 -4.18
N SER A 178 12.63 2.49 -3.17
CA SER A 178 11.35 2.37 -2.48
C SER A 178 11.03 3.65 -1.70
N GLU A 179 12.00 4.24 -1.01
CA GLU A 179 11.82 5.56 -0.38
C GLU A 179 11.51 6.65 -1.41
N LEU A 180 12.31 6.74 -2.48
CA LEU A 180 12.10 7.72 -3.56
C LEU A 180 10.74 7.59 -4.24
N SER A 181 10.08 6.43 -4.15
CA SER A 181 8.79 6.19 -4.80
C SER A 181 7.58 6.81 -4.10
N GLY A 182 7.76 7.30 -2.87
CA GLY A 182 6.70 7.88 -2.05
C GLY A 182 6.31 9.30 -2.46
N PHE A 183 5.08 9.71 -2.09
CA PHE A 183 4.53 11.03 -2.39
C PHE A 183 5.39 12.19 -1.85
N ALA A 184 6.09 11.97 -0.73
CA ALA A 184 7.01 12.92 -0.10
C ALA A 184 8.26 13.21 -0.95
N ASN A 185 8.43 12.53 -2.09
CA ASN A 185 9.52 12.73 -3.03
C ASN A 185 9.05 13.24 -4.40
N GLY A 186 7.84 13.81 -4.45
CA GLY A 186 7.28 14.45 -5.63
C GLY A 186 8.10 15.67 -6.08
N ILE A 187 8.20 15.86 -7.41
CA ILE A 187 8.99 16.94 -8.01
C ILE A 187 8.13 18.19 -8.27
N PHE A 188 8.65 19.35 -7.88
CA PHE A 188 8.02 20.66 -8.08
C PHE A 188 9.03 21.70 -8.60
N PRO A 189 8.56 22.84 -9.15
CA PRO A 189 9.44 23.84 -9.73
C PRO A 189 10.48 24.36 -8.73
N LYS A 190 11.73 24.48 -9.19
CA LYS A 190 12.83 25.06 -8.40
C LYS A 190 12.47 26.46 -7.92
N ASP A 191 12.89 26.79 -6.71
CA ASP A 191 12.58 28.07 -6.06
C ASP A 191 11.06 28.35 -6.01
N PHE A 192 10.26 27.26 -5.93
CA PHE A 192 8.80 27.31 -5.90
C PHE A 192 8.17 28.09 -7.07
N GLY A 193 8.85 28.14 -8.23
CA GLY A 193 8.42 28.92 -9.38
C GLY A 193 8.50 30.44 -9.15
N GLY A 194 9.36 30.91 -8.24
CA GLY A 194 9.53 32.32 -7.87
C GLY A 194 8.54 32.83 -6.83
N LYS A 195 7.75 31.94 -6.21
CA LYS A 195 6.85 32.25 -5.10
C LYS A 195 7.54 32.02 -3.76
N THR A 196 6.97 32.54 -2.67
CA THR A 196 7.33 32.01 -1.36
C THR A 196 6.81 30.58 -1.21
N GLU A 197 7.48 29.80 -0.37
CA GLU A 197 7.10 28.42 -0.05
C GLU A 197 5.65 28.31 0.44
N ALA A 198 5.24 29.21 1.35
CA ALA A 198 3.89 29.23 1.89
C ALA A 198 2.85 29.51 0.78
N GLU A 199 3.11 30.48 -0.10
CA GLU A 199 2.21 30.78 -1.22
C GLU A 199 2.13 29.62 -2.21
N PHE A 200 3.25 28.95 -2.48
CA PHE A 200 3.30 27.83 -3.41
C PHE A 200 2.37 26.70 -3.00
N PHE A 201 2.40 26.30 -1.73
CA PHE A 201 1.58 25.19 -1.25
C PHE A 201 0.08 25.51 -1.08
N THR A 202 -0.34 26.78 -1.24
CA THR A 202 -1.78 27.10 -1.33
C THR A 202 -2.42 26.72 -2.66
N LYS A 203 -1.64 26.76 -3.75
CA LYS A 203 -2.07 26.36 -5.09
C LYS A 203 -0.85 25.81 -5.85
N PRO A 204 -0.42 24.59 -5.51
CA PRO A 204 0.83 24.05 -6.00
C PRO A 204 0.79 23.75 -7.50
N VAL A 205 1.98 23.84 -8.10
CA VAL A 205 2.22 23.41 -9.47
C VAL A 205 3.09 22.16 -9.41
N GLY A 206 2.66 21.09 -10.08
CA GLY A 206 3.35 19.81 -10.06
C GLY A 206 3.28 19.10 -11.41
N THR A 207 3.79 17.88 -11.46
CA THR A 207 3.91 17.06 -12.68
C THR A 207 2.77 16.08 -12.88
N GLY A 208 1.92 15.90 -11.86
CA GLY A 208 0.88 14.88 -11.81
C GLY A 208 -0.27 15.04 -12.80
N PRO A 209 -1.15 14.02 -12.87
CA PRO A 209 -2.27 13.99 -13.80
C PRO A 209 -3.29 15.10 -13.58
N PHE A 210 -3.36 15.66 -12.36
CA PHE A 210 -4.30 16.71 -12.03
C PHE A 210 -3.61 17.95 -11.43
N ALA A 211 -4.27 19.10 -11.56
CA ALA A 211 -3.86 20.37 -10.97
C ALA A 211 -4.94 20.87 -10.01
N VAL A 212 -4.55 21.52 -8.92
CA VAL A 212 -5.50 22.07 -7.94
C VAL A 212 -6.28 23.22 -8.57
N GLU A 213 -7.60 23.08 -8.63
CA GLU A 213 -8.52 24.12 -9.09
C GLU A 213 -8.92 25.04 -7.92
N SER A 214 -9.49 24.43 -6.88
CA SER A 214 -9.90 25.07 -5.63
C SER A 214 -9.74 24.13 -4.44
N TRP A 215 -9.44 24.68 -3.27
CA TRP A 215 -9.19 23.91 -2.05
C TRP A 215 -9.79 24.62 -0.84
N ASP A 216 -10.70 23.95 -0.13
CA ASP A 216 -11.12 24.31 1.23
C ASP A 216 -10.41 23.38 2.23
N PRO A 217 -9.50 23.87 3.08
CA PRO A 217 -8.84 23.05 4.10
C PRO A 217 -9.78 22.37 5.10
N ASN A 218 -11.04 22.80 5.18
CA ASN A 218 -12.07 22.20 6.03
C ASN A 218 -13.14 21.43 5.25
N GLY A 219 -12.97 21.29 3.93
CA GLY A 219 -13.98 20.74 3.04
C GLY A 219 -13.39 20.16 1.77
N ASP A 220 -14.03 20.46 0.65
CA ASP A 220 -13.75 19.81 -0.62
C ASP A 220 -12.44 20.31 -1.26
N LEU A 221 -11.77 19.38 -1.97
CA LEU A 221 -10.63 19.68 -2.82
C LEU A 221 -10.99 19.31 -4.26
N VAL A 222 -10.96 20.30 -5.15
CA VAL A 222 -11.28 20.16 -6.56
C VAL A 222 -10.02 20.20 -7.38
N PHE A 223 -9.84 19.20 -8.23
CA PHE A 223 -8.78 19.15 -9.21
C PHE A 223 -9.34 19.22 -10.62
N THR A 224 -8.61 19.90 -11.50
CA THR A 224 -8.82 19.88 -12.94
C THR A 224 -7.73 19.05 -13.62
N LYS A 225 -8.04 18.49 -14.79
CA LYS A 225 -7.09 17.78 -15.63
C LYS A 225 -5.83 18.63 -15.91
N ASN A 226 -4.65 18.03 -15.71
CA ASN A 226 -3.41 18.61 -16.20
C ASN A 226 -3.32 18.42 -17.73
N THR A 227 -3.59 19.49 -18.49
CA THR A 227 -3.51 19.47 -19.96
C THR A 227 -2.09 19.30 -20.51
N HIS A 228 -1.07 19.40 -19.65
CA HIS A 228 0.34 19.20 -19.97
C HIS A 228 0.89 17.86 -19.46
N TYR A 229 0.02 16.94 -19.01
CA TYR A 229 0.45 15.66 -18.48
C TYR A 229 1.26 14.85 -19.49
N TRP A 230 2.35 14.26 -19.03
CA TRP A 230 3.33 13.58 -19.89
C TRP A 230 2.80 12.26 -20.47
N GLN A 231 1.80 11.64 -19.83
CA GLN A 231 1.09 10.49 -20.41
C GLN A 231 0.04 11.00 -21.39
N SER A 232 0.36 10.92 -22.68
CA SER A 232 -0.54 11.34 -23.76
C SER A 232 -1.92 10.69 -23.63
N GLY A 233 -2.98 11.51 -23.75
CA GLY A 233 -4.37 11.07 -23.65
C GLY A 233 -4.93 11.00 -22.22
N LYS A 234 -4.08 11.11 -21.19
CA LYS A 234 -4.47 11.02 -19.77
C LYS A 234 -4.36 12.38 -19.04
N PRO A 235 -4.97 12.50 -17.84
CA PRO A 235 -6.03 11.64 -17.31
C PRO A 235 -7.27 11.64 -18.22
N TYR A 236 -8.13 10.63 -18.10
CA TYR A 236 -9.39 10.62 -18.86
C TYR A 236 -10.40 11.62 -18.30
N LEU A 237 -10.52 11.75 -16.97
CA LEU A 237 -11.43 12.68 -16.29
C LEU A 237 -11.06 14.16 -16.54
N ASP A 238 -12.07 15.02 -16.67
CA ASP A 238 -11.87 16.48 -16.71
C ASP A 238 -11.71 17.06 -15.29
N THR A 239 -12.46 16.50 -14.34
CA THR A 239 -12.50 16.97 -12.95
C THR A 239 -12.49 15.79 -11.98
N LEU A 240 -11.67 15.90 -10.94
CA LEU A 240 -11.69 15.01 -9.78
C LEU A 240 -12.07 15.87 -8.56
N VAL A 241 -13.08 15.45 -7.81
CA VAL A 241 -13.51 16.16 -6.59
C VAL A 241 -13.34 15.23 -5.42
N TYR A 242 -12.56 15.64 -4.42
CA TYR A 242 -12.54 14.99 -3.12
C TYR A 242 -13.60 15.67 -2.26
N THR A 243 -14.69 14.95 -1.98
CA THR A 243 -15.85 15.43 -1.22
C THR A 243 -15.79 14.91 0.21
N VAL A 244 -15.92 15.80 1.18
CA VAL A 244 -15.85 15.43 2.60
C VAL A 244 -17.23 15.06 3.13
N VAL A 245 -17.38 13.81 3.57
CA VAL A 245 -18.58 13.28 4.24
C VAL A 245 -18.13 12.51 5.48
N PRO A 246 -18.13 13.14 6.68
CA PRO A 246 -17.56 12.52 7.88
C PRO A 246 -18.29 11.28 8.40
N ASP A 247 -19.57 11.10 8.05
CA ASP A 247 -20.37 9.95 8.47
C ASP A 247 -20.32 8.83 7.43
N ASP A 248 -19.71 7.69 7.77
CA ASP A 248 -19.53 6.55 6.87
C ASP A 248 -20.86 5.97 6.35
N THR A 249 -21.94 6.06 7.13
CA THR A 249 -23.25 5.56 6.71
C THR A 249 -23.84 6.46 5.65
N GLN A 250 -23.77 7.77 5.85
CA GLN A 250 -24.16 8.77 4.87
C GLN A 250 -23.32 8.65 3.60
N LEU A 251 -22.00 8.46 3.73
CA LEU A 251 -21.09 8.29 2.61
C LEU A 251 -21.48 7.08 1.73
N GLN A 252 -21.81 5.94 2.34
CA GLN A 252 -22.31 4.75 1.63
C GLN A 252 -23.68 4.96 0.98
N GLN A 253 -24.58 5.68 1.64
CA GLN A 253 -25.90 6.03 1.08
C GLN A 253 -25.75 6.93 -0.15
N GLN A 254 -24.86 7.93 -0.09
CA GLN A 254 -24.57 8.82 -1.22
C GLN A 254 -23.97 8.06 -2.41
N LEU A 255 -23.08 7.09 -2.16
CA LEU A 255 -22.57 6.19 -3.18
C LEU A 255 -23.71 5.38 -3.83
N THR A 256 -24.55 4.75 -3.01
CA THR A 256 -25.67 3.93 -3.48
C THR A 256 -26.67 4.75 -4.30
N ALA A 257 -26.88 6.02 -3.92
CA ALA A 257 -27.73 6.96 -4.64
C ALA A 257 -27.06 7.57 -5.88
N GLY A 258 -25.76 7.32 -6.11
CA GLY A 258 -25.00 7.92 -7.22
C GLY A 258 -24.74 9.42 -7.08
N GLN A 259 -24.79 9.95 -5.84
CA GLN A 259 -24.44 11.35 -5.53
C GLN A 259 -22.92 11.54 -5.43
N ILE A 260 -22.22 10.47 -5.04
CA ILE A 260 -20.77 10.31 -5.04
C ILE A 260 -20.44 9.09 -5.92
N ASP A 261 -19.35 9.17 -6.68
CA ASP A 261 -18.99 8.17 -7.68
C ASP A 261 -18.07 7.08 -7.13
N ALA A 262 -17.25 7.42 -6.14
CA ALA A 262 -16.36 6.50 -5.44
C ALA A 262 -16.24 6.90 -3.97
N ILE A 263 -15.99 5.94 -3.08
CA ILE A 263 -15.71 6.20 -1.66
C ILE A 263 -14.39 5.56 -1.28
N GLU A 264 -13.65 6.28 -0.43
CA GLU A 264 -12.34 5.82 -0.01
C GLU A 264 -12.37 4.72 1.02
N ASP A 265 -13.35 4.60 1.89
CA ASP A 265 -13.30 3.51 2.87
C ASP A 265 -14.66 2.83 2.96
N VAL A 266 -14.62 1.50 2.93
CA VAL A 266 -15.79 0.65 3.09
C VAL A 266 -15.62 -0.15 4.37
N PRO A 267 -16.50 0.02 5.37
CA PRO A 267 -16.49 -0.85 6.54
C PRO A 267 -16.61 -2.32 6.13
N ALA A 268 -15.81 -3.20 6.75
CA ALA A 268 -15.78 -4.63 6.43
C ALA A 268 -17.17 -5.28 6.46
N SER A 269 -18.03 -4.86 7.38
CA SER A 269 -19.42 -5.31 7.52
C SER A 269 -20.30 -4.98 6.31
N ALA A 270 -20.01 -3.90 5.58
CA ALA A 270 -20.76 -3.43 4.43
C ALA A 270 -20.22 -3.97 3.08
N ALA A 271 -18.97 -4.48 3.07
CA ALA A 271 -18.27 -4.87 1.85
C ALA A 271 -19.06 -5.87 0.98
N LYS A 272 -19.69 -6.88 1.61
CA LYS A 272 -20.51 -7.88 0.90
C LYS A 272 -21.76 -7.26 0.27
N GLN A 273 -22.44 -6.36 0.99
CA GLN A 273 -23.65 -5.70 0.48
C GLN A 273 -23.29 -4.80 -0.70
N ILE A 274 -22.25 -3.97 -0.57
CA ILE A 274 -21.79 -3.08 -1.65
C ILE A 274 -21.33 -3.87 -2.87
N GLY A 275 -20.56 -4.95 -2.67
CA GLY A 275 -20.05 -5.78 -3.76
C GLY A 275 -21.11 -6.61 -4.50
N SER A 276 -22.28 -6.80 -3.90
CA SER A 276 -23.41 -7.52 -4.52
C SER A 276 -24.48 -6.59 -5.11
N GLY A 277 -24.37 -5.28 -4.88
CA GLY A 277 -25.29 -4.29 -5.43
C GLY A 277 -25.11 -4.12 -6.94
N SER A 278 -26.22 -3.95 -7.68
CA SER A 278 -26.14 -3.69 -9.13
C SER A 278 -25.67 -2.27 -9.47
N ALA A 279 -25.80 -1.33 -8.53
CA ALA A 279 -25.44 0.07 -8.70
C ALA A 279 -24.00 0.37 -8.28
N THR A 280 -23.34 -0.55 -7.57
CA THR A 280 -22.03 -0.34 -6.94
C THR A 280 -21.07 -1.49 -7.24
N LYS A 281 -19.78 -1.23 -7.14
CA LYS A 281 -18.72 -2.22 -7.23
C LYS A 281 -17.78 -2.05 -6.04
N LEU A 282 -17.43 -3.16 -5.40
CA LEU A 282 -16.36 -3.20 -4.41
C LEU A 282 -15.02 -3.36 -5.13
N VAL A 283 -14.05 -2.53 -4.78
CA VAL A 283 -12.64 -2.70 -5.16
C VAL A 283 -11.89 -3.19 -3.93
N LYS A 284 -11.35 -4.41 -4.04
CA LYS A 284 -10.64 -5.10 -2.96
C LYS A 284 -9.27 -5.57 -3.45
N ASN A 285 -8.21 -5.18 -2.75
CA ASN A 285 -6.85 -5.68 -2.96
C ASN A 285 -6.11 -5.81 -1.62
N GLY A 286 -5.02 -6.58 -1.61
CA GLY A 286 -4.15 -6.68 -0.43
C GLY A 286 -3.60 -5.31 -0.02
N SER A 287 -3.33 -5.15 1.28
CA SER A 287 -2.77 -3.91 1.83
C SER A 287 -1.40 -4.14 2.46
N TRP A 288 -0.70 -3.04 2.71
CA TRP A 288 0.52 -3.03 3.53
C TRP A 288 0.25 -2.74 5.00
N GLU A 289 -1.00 -2.83 5.44
CA GLU A 289 -1.41 -2.65 6.83
C GLU A 289 -1.48 -4.00 7.57
N ILE A 290 -1.25 -3.93 8.87
CA ILE A 290 -1.41 -5.03 9.82
C ILE A 290 -2.10 -4.51 11.09
N GLU A 291 -3.17 -5.16 11.52
CA GLU A 291 -3.83 -4.89 12.80
C GLU A 291 -3.18 -5.73 13.91
N GLN A 292 -2.85 -5.11 15.03
CA GLN A 292 -1.98 -5.69 16.06
C GLN A 292 -2.45 -5.35 17.48
N LEU A 293 -2.08 -6.22 18.41
CA LEU A 293 -2.09 -5.90 19.85
C LEU A 293 -0.68 -5.47 20.27
N PHE A 294 -0.53 -4.28 20.85
CA PHE A 294 0.74 -3.72 21.29
C PHE A 294 0.87 -3.74 22.80
N PHE A 295 2.09 -3.98 23.30
CA PHE A 295 2.41 -3.94 24.72
C PHE A 295 3.30 -2.74 25.04
N ASN A 296 3.02 -2.04 26.14
CA ASN A 296 3.98 -1.09 26.70
C ASN A 296 5.03 -1.86 27.53
N THR A 297 6.22 -2.10 26.97
CA THR A 297 7.26 -2.87 27.67
C THR A 297 7.97 -2.07 28.77
N GLN A 298 7.59 -0.81 29.02
CA GLN A 298 7.98 -0.09 30.23
C GLN A 298 7.15 -0.50 31.46
N ASP A 299 5.96 -1.08 31.24
CA ASP A 299 5.17 -1.64 32.32
C ASP A 299 5.84 -2.93 32.85
N PRO A 300 6.06 -3.07 34.17
CA PRO A 300 6.72 -4.26 34.73
C PRO A 300 6.04 -5.60 34.38
N ARG A 301 4.72 -5.59 34.15
CA ARG A 301 3.97 -6.79 33.73
C ARG A 301 4.32 -7.18 32.31
N PHE A 302 4.34 -6.21 31.41
CA PHE A 302 4.58 -6.43 29.98
C PHE A 302 6.06 -6.38 29.61
N ALA A 303 6.96 -5.95 30.51
CA ALA A 303 8.41 -6.15 30.38
C ALA A 303 8.79 -7.64 30.44
N ASP A 304 8.01 -8.44 31.17
CA ASP A 304 8.18 -9.89 31.26
C ASP A 304 7.70 -10.57 29.95
N GLU A 305 8.64 -11.14 29.20
CA GLU A 305 8.34 -11.83 27.94
C GLU A 305 7.35 -13.00 28.14
N HIS A 306 7.39 -13.69 29.27
CA HIS A 306 6.47 -14.79 29.54
C HIS A 306 5.02 -14.32 29.64
N VAL A 307 4.77 -13.09 30.12
CA VAL A 307 3.41 -12.51 30.11
C VAL A 307 2.95 -12.24 28.68
N ARG A 308 3.81 -11.64 27.83
CA ARG A 308 3.46 -11.35 26.43
C ARG A 308 3.22 -12.64 25.62
N ARG A 309 4.06 -13.65 25.83
CA ARG A 309 3.90 -15.00 25.22
C ARG A 309 2.64 -15.70 25.70
N ALA A 310 2.31 -15.60 27.00
CA ALA A 310 1.06 -16.14 27.54
C ALA A 310 -0.17 -15.53 26.84
N ILE A 311 -0.17 -14.20 26.67
CA ILE A 311 -1.24 -13.49 25.97
C ILE A 311 -1.30 -13.94 24.50
N ALA A 312 -0.16 -14.07 23.80
CA ALA A 312 -0.15 -14.54 22.41
C ALA A 312 -0.73 -15.94 22.25
N HIS A 313 -0.40 -16.88 23.13
CA HIS A 313 -0.96 -18.23 23.12
C HIS A 313 -2.46 -18.25 23.48
N ALA A 314 -2.96 -17.28 24.25
CA ALA A 314 -4.37 -17.23 24.64
C ALA A 314 -5.31 -16.73 23.53
N LEU A 315 -4.78 -16.10 22.46
CA LEU A 315 -5.59 -15.50 21.41
C LEU A 315 -5.77 -16.43 20.20
N ASP A 316 -7.02 -16.84 19.95
CA ASP A 316 -7.43 -17.46 18.69
C ASP A 316 -7.52 -16.40 17.58
N ARG A 317 -6.39 -16.15 16.90
CA ARG A 317 -6.30 -15.15 15.82
C ARG A 317 -7.17 -15.48 14.62
N ASP A 318 -7.35 -16.76 14.30
CA ASP A 318 -8.27 -17.21 13.26
C ASP A 318 -9.72 -16.86 13.64
N GLY A 319 -10.11 -17.16 14.88
CA GLY A 319 -11.41 -16.83 15.44
C GLY A 319 -11.68 -15.32 15.46
N ILE A 320 -10.71 -14.53 15.94
CA ILE A 320 -10.77 -13.06 15.95
C ILE A 320 -10.98 -12.54 14.52
N THR A 321 -10.15 -12.95 13.57
CA THR A 321 -10.21 -12.48 12.18
C THR A 321 -11.56 -12.82 11.54
N LYS A 322 -12.04 -14.06 11.71
CA LYS A 322 -13.36 -14.47 11.18
C LYS A 322 -14.51 -13.68 11.78
N ALA A 323 -14.46 -13.40 13.08
CA ALA A 323 -15.53 -12.73 13.81
C ALA A 323 -15.64 -11.23 13.50
N THR A 324 -14.53 -10.58 13.14
CA THR A 324 -14.46 -9.10 13.10
C THR A 324 -14.23 -8.53 11.70
N THR A 325 -13.83 -9.34 10.72
CA THR A 325 -13.43 -8.84 9.39
C THR A 325 -14.38 -9.24 8.26
N PHE A 326 -15.41 -10.04 8.53
CA PHE A 326 -16.40 -10.44 7.50
C PHE A 326 -15.78 -11.06 6.24
N GLY A 327 -14.58 -11.66 6.34
CA GLY A 327 -13.84 -12.26 5.22
C GLY A 327 -13.09 -11.25 4.35
N THR A 328 -12.90 -10.01 4.81
CA THR A 328 -12.15 -8.97 4.10
C THR A 328 -10.69 -8.86 4.54
N ALA A 329 -10.23 -9.72 5.45
CA ALA A 329 -8.85 -9.73 5.93
C ALA A 329 -8.29 -11.16 5.94
N GLU A 330 -6.97 -11.25 5.98
CA GLU A 330 -6.23 -12.51 6.12
C GLU A 330 -5.59 -12.57 7.50
N VAL A 331 -5.56 -13.77 8.11
CA VAL A 331 -4.93 -13.94 9.43
C VAL A 331 -3.44 -13.70 9.29
N ALA A 332 -2.87 -12.87 10.17
CA ALA A 332 -1.47 -12.52 10.10
C ALA A 332 -0.62 -13.55 10.82
N ASN A 333 0.40 -14.12 10.15
CA ASN A 333 1.35 -15.05 10.76
C ASN A 333 2.72 -14.40 11.03
N SER A 334 3.01 -13.24 10.44
CA SER A 334 4.23 -12.48 10.74
C SER A 334 3.99 -10.96 10.77
N LEU A 335 5.03 -10.16 11.04
CA LEU A 335 4.94 -8.70 11.01
C LEU A 335 4.67 -8.16 9.60
N ILE A 336 5.34 -8.70 8.58
CA ILE A 336 5.38 -8.09 7.26
C ILE A 336 4.25 -8.68 6.41
N PRO A 337 3.30 -7.87 5.90
CA PRO A 337 2.23 -8.36 5.04
C PRO A 337 2.75 -9.14 3.82
N PRO A 338 2.02 -10.18 3.35
CA PRO A 338 2.45 -11.04 2.24
C PRO A 338 2.60 -10.30 0.90
N THR A 339 2.04 -9.09 0.78
CA THR A 339 2.18 -8.21 -0.38
C THR A 339 3.43 -7.31 -0.33
N ILE A 340 4.31 -7.52 0.64
CA ILE A 340 5.65 -6.90 0.70
C ILE A 340 6.69 -8.01 0.56
N GLU A 341 7.76 -7.73 -0.19
CA GLU A 341 8.87 -8.68 -0.32
C GLU A 341 9.48 -9.06 1.03
N TYR A 342 10.04 -10.28 1.08
CA TYR A 342 10.66 -10.86 2.27
C TYR A 342 9.73 -11.06 3.47
N SER A 343 8.41 -11.01 3.28
CA SER A 343 7.45 -11.49 4.26
C SER A 343 7.71 -12.96 4.63
N ALA A 344 7.68 -13.24 5.94
CA ALA A 344 7.74 -14.60 6.48
C ALA A 344 6.36 -15.23 6.67
N ASP A 345 5.28 -14.57 6.23
CA ASP A 345 3.91 -15.00 6.51
C ASP A 345 3.61 -16.42 6.02
N ALA A 346 4.17 -16.81 4.86
CA ALA A 346 4.04 -18.16 4.32
C ALA A 346 4.85 -19.24 5.07
N GLU A 347 5.76 -18.87 5.98
CA GLU A 347 6.54 -19.82 6.77
C GLU A 347 5.73 -20.38 7.94
N LYS A 348 5.77 -21.71 8.11
CA LYS A 348 5.02 -22.36 9.20
C LYS A 348 5.65 -22.05 10.55
N GLY A 349 4.81 -21.66 11.52
CA GLY A 349 5.20 -21.52 12.92
C GLY A 349 6.02 -20.27 13.23
N ILE A 350 5.87 -19.19 12.45
CA ILE A 350 6.43 -17.89 12.81
C ILE A 350 5.76 -17.37 14.07
N ALA A 351 4.45 -17.12 14.02
CA ALA A 351 3.73 -16.66 15.19
C ALA A 351 3.31 -17.81 16.11
N LEU A 352 3.23 -17.51 17.40
CA LEU A 352 2.82 -18.46 18.43
C LEU A 352 1.39 -18.96 18.17
N ALA A 353 1.20 -20.28 18.32
CA ALA A 353 -0.08 -20.92 18.08
C ALA A 353 -1.06 -20.66 19.24
N PHE A 354 -2.36 -20.60 18.94
CA PHE A 354 -3.39 -20.58 19.98
C PHE A 354 -3.38 -21.90 20.77
N ASP A 355 -3.10 -21.81 22.07
CA ASP A 355 -3.08 -22.93 23.00
C ASP A 355 -3.25 -22.39 24.43
N GLU A 356 -4.43 -22.59 25.02
CA GLU A 356 -4.76 -22.11 26.36
C GLU A 356 -3.86 -22.74 27.45
N GLN A 357 -3.42 -23.98 27.27
CA GLN A 357 -2.53 -24.63 28.23
C GLN A 357 -1.12 -24.04 28.13
N ALA A 358 -0.60 -23.86 26.91
CA ALA A 358 0.67 -23.17 26.71
C ALA A 358 0.64 -21.73 27.27
N ALA A 359 -0.50 -21.04 27.14
CA ALA A 359 -0.68 -19.71 27.73
C ALA A 359 -0.56 -19.73 29.26
N LYS A 360 -1.22 -20.69 29.93
CA LYS A 360 -1.11 -20.89 31.38
C LYS A 360 0.32 -21.26 31.80
N ASP A 361 0.98 -22.12 31.03
CA ASP A 361 2.35 -22.56 31.30
C ASP A 361 3.35 -21.42 31.15
N GLU A 362 3.19 -20.54 30.16
CA GLU A 362 4.01 -19.32 30.05
C GLU A 362 3.73 -18.37 31.22
N LEU A 363 2.47 -18.11 31.55
CA LEU A 363 2.13 -17.22 32.66
C LEU A 363 2.70 -17.73 34.00
N ALA A 364 2.75 -19.05 34.21
CA ALA A 364 3.33 -19.66 35.40
C ALA A 364 4.85 -19.44 35.55
N LYS A 365 5.58 -19.16 34.46
CA LYS A 365 7.02 -18.80 34.49
C LYS A 365 7.27 -17.32 34.81
N SER A 366 6.24 -16.50 34.66
CA SER A 366 6.32 -15.06 34.93
C SER A 366 6.28 -14.75 36.43
N LYS A 367 6.46 -13.48 36.78
CA LYS A 367 6.19 -12.97 38.15
C LYS A 367 4.70 -12.96 38.52
N TYR A 368 3.81 -13.31 37.60
CA TYR A 368 2.35 -13.23 37.74
C TYR A 368 1.64 -14.57 37.48
N PRO A 369 2.02 -15.68 38.14
CA PRO A 369 1.49 -17.02 37.86
C PRO A 369 0.00 -17.20 38.15
N LYS A 370 -0.64 -16.23 38.83
CA LYS A 370 -2.09 -16.21 39.12
C LYS A 370 -2.84 -15.14 38.31
N GLY A 371 -2.17 -14.53 37.33
CA GLY A 371 -2.69 -13.38 36.59
C GLY A 371 -2.70 -12.08 37.39
N PHE A 372 -3.30 -11.06 36.81
CA PHE A 372 -3.31 -9.67 37.28
C PHE A 372 -4.44 -8.89 36.60
N GLU A 373 -4.73 -7.70 37.11
CA GLU A 373 -5.63 -6.75 36.44
C GLU A 373 -4.84 -5.83 35.51
N THR A 374 -5.40 -5.47 34.35
CA THR A 374 -4.79 -4.57 33.37
C THR A 374 -5.84 -3.84 32.54
N THR A 375 -5.43 -2.81 31.80
CA THR A 375 -6.31 -2.01 30.95
C THR A 375 -5.97 -2.20 29.46
N LEU A 376 -6.97 -2.56 28.65
CA LEU A 376 -6.85 -2.55 27.19
C LEU A 376 -7.34 -1.21 26.65
N LEU A 377 -6.42 -0.42 26.11
CA LEU A 377 -6.73 0.88 25.51
C LEU A 377 -7.13 0.73 24.04
N ILE A 378 -8.27 1.33 23.66
CA ILE A 378 -8.72 1.42 22.27
C ILE A 378 -9.23 2.83 21.92
N ALA A 379 -9.15 3.19 20.65
CA ALA A 379 -9.81 4.39 20.14
C ALA A 379 -11.34 4.18 20.03
N SER A 380 -12.11 5.21 20.35
CA SER A 380 -13.57 5.25 20.18
C SER A 380 -13.94 5.36 18.70
N GLY A 381 -15.19 5.01 18.37
CA GLY A 381 -15.69 5.06 16.98
C GLY A 381 -15.30 3.87 16.11
N ASN A 382 -14.35 3.03 16.52
CA ASN A 382 -14.00 1.79 15.81
C ASN A 382 -14.70 0.57 16.43
N SER A 383 -15.84 0.17 15.86
CA SER A 383 -16.64 -0.97 16.32
C SER A 383 -15.91 -2.30 16.18
N GLN A 384 -15.05 -2.45 15.16
CA GLN A 384 -14.22 -3.64 14.97
C GLN A 384 -13.24 -3.81 16.14
N ARG A 385 -12.50 -2.76 16.51
CA ARG A 385 -11.58 -2.79 17.67
C ARG A 385 -12.31 -3.01 18.99
N ALA A 386 -13.53 -2.48 19.15
CA ALA A 386 -14.34 -2.76 20.33
C ALA A 386 -14.72 -4.25 20.44
N GLN A 387 -15.09 -4.88 19.32
CA GLN A 387 -15.37 -6.32 19.28
C GLN A 387 -14.10 -7.16 19.54
N ILE A 388 -12.96 -6.79 18.95
CA ILE A 388 -11.66 -7.44 19.23
C ILE A 388 -11.34 -7.33 20.73
N ALA A 389 -11.52 -6.15 21.35
CA ALA A 389 -11.23 -5.93 22.76
C ALA A 389 -12.07 -6.82 23.70
N GLN A 390 -13.35 -7.05 23.36
CA GLN A 390 -14.21 -8.00 24.09
C GLN A 390 -13.70 -9.44 23.98
N ILE A 391 -13.33 -9.89 22.77
CA ILE A 391 -12.77 -11.22 22.56
C ILE A 391 -11.46 -11.40 23.34
N VAL A 392 -10.58 -10.38 23.32
CA VAL A 392 -9.33 -10.37 24.09
C VAL A 392 -9.62 -10.44 25.60
N GLN A 393 -10.55 -9.63 26.11
CA GLN A 393 -10.97 -9.65 27.51
C GLN A 393 -11.44 -11.04 27.95
N GLU A 394 -12.32 -11.68 27.16
CA GLU A 394 -12.82 -13.03 27.42
C GLU A 394 -11.73 -14.09 27.36
N ALA A 395 -10.81 -14.00 26.39
CA ALA A 395 -9.70 -14.93 26.24
C ALA A 395 -8.72 -14.84 27.42
N LEU A 396 -8.36 -13.62 27.84
CA LEU A 396 -7.39 -13.40 28.91
C LEU A 396 -7.94 -13.75 30.31
N ALA A 397 -9.26 -13.64 30.51
CA ALA A 397 -9.90 -14.10 31.74
C ALA A 397 -9.69 -15.60 32.00
N LYS A 398 -9.60 -16.43 30.95
CA LYS A 398 -9.39 -17.89 31.06
C LYS A 398 -8.00 -18.27 31.59
N ILE A 399 -7.03 -17.36 31.49
CA ILE A 399 -5.69 -17.52 32.05
C ILE A 399 -5.48 -16.68 33.32
N GLY A 400 -6.54 -16.09 33.87
CA GLY A 400 -6.51 -15.34 35.13
C GLY A 400 -6.16 -13.85 35.00
N ILE A 401 -6.07 -13.31 33.78
CA ILE A 401 -5.82 -11.88 33.56
C ILE A 401 -7.17 -11.16 33.40
N THR A 402 -7.47 -10.25 34.31
CA THR A 402 -8.68 -9.43 34.26
C THR A 402 -8.41 -8.16 33.47
N VAL A 403 -9.08 -8.01 32.33
CA VAL A 403 -8.91 -6.84 31.45
C VAL A 403 -10.04 -5.83 31.65
N LYS A 404 -9.72 -4.57 31.91
CA LYS A 404 -10.63 -3.44 31.78
C LYS A 404 -10.48 -2.82 30.39
N ILE A 405 -11.56 -2.72 29.63
CA ILE A 405 -11.53 -2.02 28.34
C ILE A 405 -11.69 -0.52 28.61
N GLU A 406 -10.75 0.30 28.13
CA GLU A 406 -10.84 1.76 28.15
C GLU A 406 -10.92 2.27 26.71
N GLN A 407 -12.00 2.99 26.40
CA GLN A 407 -12.25 3.55 25.08
C GLN A 407 -12.28 5.07 25.15
N ILE A 408 -11.42 5.74 24.38
CA ILE A 408 -11.26 7.21 24.38
C ILE A 408 -11.19 7.76 22.95
N ASP A 409 -11.41 9.06 22.75
CA ASP A 409 -11.33 9.66 21.41
C ASP A 409 -9.94 9.48 20.77
N LEU A 410 -9.89 9.49 19.43
CA LEU A 410 -8.67 9.19 18.67
C LEU A 410 -7.51 10.14 18.97
N ALA A 411 -7.78 11.43 19.24
CA ALA A 411 -6.73 12.40 19.55
C ALA A 411 -6.12 12.10 20.93
N ALA A 412 -6.96 11.86 21.93
CA ALA A 412 -6.52 11.46 23.27
C ALA A 412 -5.81 10.09 23.26
N PHE A 413 -6.28 9.13 22.44
CA PHE A 413 -5.61 7.85 22.21
C PHE A 413 -4.17 8.05 21.70
N ARG A 414 -4.01 8.87 20.66
CA ARG A 414 -2.69 9.21 20.08
C ARG A 414 -1.78 9.93 21.06
N GLU A 415 -2.31 10.85 21.86
CA GLU A 415 -1.54 11.51 22.91
C GLU A 415 -1.04 10.52 23.96
N ARG A 416 -1.93 9.63 24.44
CA ARG A 416 -1.59 8.66 25.50
C ARG A 416 -0.54 7.66 25.07
N PHE A 417 -0.68 7.02 23.90
CA PHE A 417 0.31 6.01 23.52
C PHE A 417 1.69 6.61 23.23
N LYS A 418 1.76 7.82 22.65
CA LYS A 418 3.03 8.53 22.45
C LYS A 418 3.70 8.90 23.77
N ALA A 419 2.91 9.10 24.82
CA ALA A 419 3.37 9.37 26.17
C ALA A 419 3.57 8.09 27.01
N TYR A 420 3.43 6.89 26.41
CA TYR A 420 3.50 5.60 27.11
C TYR A 420 2.50 5.47 28.28
N LYS A 421 1.36 6.18 28.21
CA LYS A 421 0.29 6.14 29.21
C LYS A 421 -0.76 5.08 28.85
N PHE A 422 -0.31 3.84 28.71
CA PHE A 422 -1.15 2.67 28.45
C PHE A 422 -0.44 1.39 28.93
N ASP A 423 -1.22 0.37 29.20
CA ASP A 423 -0.74 -0.97 29.56
C ASP A 423 -0.47 -1.78 28.27
N PHE A 424 -1.54 -2.01 27.51
CA PHE A 424 -1.53 -2.61 26.17
C PHE A 424 -2.71 -2.04 25.35
N MET A 425 -2.58 -2.04 24.03
CA MET A 425 -3.53 -1.37 23.13
C MET A 425 -3.78 -2.17 21.86
N ILE A 426 -4.89 -1.90 21.18
CA ILE A 426 -5.11 -2.34 19.79
C ILE A 426 -4.84 -1.17 18.85
N ASN A 427 -3.96 -1.37 17.89
CA ASN A 427 -3.65 -0.39 16.85
C ASN A 427 -3.16 -1.09 15.58
N SER A 428 -2.85 -0.34 14.52
CA SER A 428 -2.28 -0.87 13.30
C SER A 428 -0.89 -0.34 12.98
N GLY A 429 -0.15 -1.09 12.19
CA GLY A 429 1.06 -0.68 11.50
C GLY A 429 0.88 -0.74 10.00
N GLN A 430 1.54 0.14 9.25
CA GLN A 430 1.46 0.17 7.80
C GLN A 430 2.82 0.51 7.20
N SER A 431 3.17 -0.11 6.07
CA SER A 431 4.26 0.38 5.22
C SER A 431 3.73 1.40 4.21
N ASP A 432 4.50 2.46 3.97
CA ASP A 432 4.20 3.47 2.94
C ASP A 432 4.98 3.25 1.63
N ALA A 433 5.96 2.35 1.66
CA ALA A 433 6.84 2.03 0.56
C ALA A 433 6.92 0.50 0.32
N PRO A 434 7.24 0.06 -0.91
CA PRO A 434 7.37 -1.36 -1.25
C PRO A 434 8.73 -1.92 -0.82
N ASP A 435 9.05 -1.79 0.46
CA ASP A 435 10.24 -2.38 1.05
C ASP A 435 9.98 -2.73 2.51
N PRO A 436 10.42 -3.90 3.01
CA PRO A 436 10.21 -4.28 4.39
C PRO A 436 10.94 -3.38 5.40
N ASN A 437 11.97 -2.64 4.99
CA ASN A 437 12.75 -1.76 5.86
C ASN A 437 11.88 -0.71 6.55
N GLY A 438 10.95 -0.07 5.83
CA GLY A 438 10.13 0.99 6.41
C GLY A 438 9.32 0.51 7.60
N LEU A 439 8.57 -0.60 7.42
CA LEU A 439 7.77 -1.21 8.48
C LEU A 439 8.63 -1.75 9.63
N VAL A 440 9.74 -2.43 9.33
CA VAL A 440 10.66 -2.97 10.35
C VAL A 440 11.32 -1.86 11.15
N THR A 441 11.83 -0.82 10.50
CA THR A 441 12.43 0.35 11.16
C THR A 441 11.40 1.02 12.06
N PHE A 442 10.19 1.24 11.54
CA PHE A 442 9.15 1.89 12.31
C PHE A 442 8.73 1.11 13.57
N GLN A 443 8.70 -0.23 13.50
CA GLN A 443 8.22 -1.09 14.59
C GLN A 443 9.29 -1.73 15.46
N ALA A 444 10.56 -1.71 15.04
CA ALA A 444 11.63 -2.43 15.73
C ALA A 444 12.93 -1.63 15.89
N ASP A 445 12.98 -0.38 15.43
CA ASP A 445 14.09 0.54 15.73
C ASP A 445 13.87 1.26 17.06
N PRO A 446 14.64 0.95 18.12
CA PRO A 446 14.48 1.58 19.42
C PRO A 446 15.02 3.01 19.47
N GLU A 447 15.91 3.38 18.53
CA GLU A 447 16.49 4.72 18.41
C GLU A 447 15.70 5.60 17.42
N GLY A 448 14.89 4.98 16.57
CA GLY A 448 13.97 5.66 15.67
C GLY A 448 12.95 6.55 16.39
N PHE A 449 12.35 7.50 15.66
CA PHE A 449 11.42 8.48 16.26
C PHE A 449 10.20 7.83 16.92
N SER A 450 9.80 6.65 16.46
CA SER A 450 8.68 5.86 16.96
C SER A 450 9.07 4.98 18.16
N LYS A 451 10.36 4.86 18.50
CA LYS A 451 10.90 4.07 19.63
C LYS A 451 10.29 2.65 19.66
N SER A 452 10.52 1.91 18.56
CA SER A 452 9.93 0.60 18.20
C SER A 452 8.40 0.56 18.32
N TYR A 453 7.78 1.53 17.64
CA TYR A 453 6.35 1.86 17.57
C TYR A 453 5.59 1.98 18.90
N TRP A 454 6.12 2.80 19.80
CA TRP A 454 5.52 3.16 21.08
C TRP A 454 5.30 1.99 22.05
N THR A 455 5.98 0.87 21.82
CA THR A 455 6.09 -0.23 22.79
C THR A 455 7.27 -0.04 23.74
N HIS A 456 8.31 0.68 23.29
CA HIS A 456 9.63 0.75 23.94
C HIS A 456 10.40 -0.60 23.94
N TYR A 457 9.99 -1.55 23.11
CA TYR A 457 10.71 -2.79 22.91
C TYR A 457 12.10 -2.53 22.31
N THR A 458 13.10 -3.26 22.82
CA THR A 458 14.48 -3.21 22.33
C THR A 458 15.03 -4.63 22.21
N ASP A 459 15.74 -4.90 21.11
CA ASP A 459 16.52 -6.12 20.94
C ASP A 459 17.73 -5.82 20.05
N ALA A 460 18.93 -6.01 20.60
CA ALA A 460 20.17 -5.65 19.91
C ALA A 460 20.39 -6.44 18.62
N LYS A 461 19.92 -7.70 18.56
CA LYS A 461 20.06 -8.54 17.36
C LYS A 461 19.13 -8.08 16.25
N VAL A 462 17.88 -7.72 16.60
CA VAL A 462 16.93 -7.14 15.65
C VAL A 462 17.47 -5.82 15.08
N THR A 463 18.02 -4.94 15.92
CA THR A 463 18.64 -3.68 15.46
C THR A 463 19.83 -3.94 14.53
N GLU A 464 20.73 -4.88 14.88
CA GLU A 464 21.85 -5.28 14.01
C GLU A 464 21.36 -5.78 12.64
N LEU A 465 20.42 -6.73 12.63
CA LEU A 465 19.86 -7.32 11.42
C LEU A 465 19.14 -6.28 10.55
N MET A 466 18.43 -5.33 11.18
CA MET A 466 17.77 -4.24 10.46
C MET A 466 18.79 -3.38 9.69
N HIS A 467 19.90 -2.99 10.31
CA HIS A 467 20.97 -2.24 9.63
C HIS A 467 21.69 -3.08 8.57
N GLU A 468 21.91 -4.37 8.82
CA GLU A 468 22.44 -5.30 7.83
C GLU A 468 21.52 -5.40 6.60
N GLY A 469 20.21 -5.49 6.81
CA GLY A 469 19.20 -5.58 5.76
C GLY A 469 19.11 -4.32 4.89
N ARG A 470 19.44 -3.15 5.43
CA ARG A 470 19.51 -1.87 4.67
C ARG A 470 20.67 -1.83 3.68
N THR A 471 21.78 -2.53 3.96
CA THR A 471 23.01 -2.47 3.17
C THR A 471 23.26 -3.74 2.34
N THR A 472 22.54 -4.83 2.64
CA THR A 472 22.57 -6.07 1.86
C THR A 472 21.77 -5.90 0.58
N ALA A 473 22.37 -6.22 -0.56
CA ALA A 473 21.69 -6.18 -1.86
C ALA A 473 20.47 -7.10 -1.91
N ASP A 474 19.50 -6.77 -2.77
CA ASP A 474 18.30 -7.58 -2.95
C ASP A 474 18.61 -9.03 -3.36
N GLY A 475 17.84 -9.96 -2.79
CA GLY A 475 17.98 -11.40 -3.01
C GLY A 475 17.94 -12.22 -1.72
N ASP A 476 18.40 -13.47 -1.82
CA ASP A 476 18.24 -14.48 -0.76
C ASP A 476 18.95 -14.13 0.56
N ALA A 477 20.06 -13.38 0.52
CA ALA A 477 20.76 -12.94 1.73
C ALA A 477 19.91 -11.94 2.52
N ARG A 478 19.39 -10.92 1.84
CA ARG A 478 18.48 -9.91 2.42
C ARG A 478 17.18 -10.56 2.92
N LYS A 479 16.63 -11.52 2.16
CA LYS A 479 15.48 -12.32 2.59
C LYS A 479 15.70 -13.01 3.94
N LYS A 480 16.83 -13.70 4.11
CA LYS A 480 17.15 -14.42 5.36
C LYS A 480 17.21 -13.47 6.55
N ILE A 481 17.76 -12.27 6.37
CA ILE A 481 17.82 -11.23 7.39
C ILE A 481 16.40 -10.84 7.85
N TYR A 482 15.53 -10.45 6.92
CA TYR A 482 14.16 -10.02 7.27
C TYR A 482 13.27 -11.14 7.81
N VAL A 483 13.46 -12.38 7.34
CA VAL A 483 12.78 -13.55 7.92
C VAL A 483 13.22 -13.77 9.37
N GLU A 484 14.52 -13.65 9.66
CA GLU A 484 15.03 -13.83 11.02
C GLU A 484 14.55 -12.73 11.96
N ILE A 485 14.51 -11.48 11.50
CA ILE A 485 13.89 -10.37 12.25
C ILE A 485 12.45 -10.73 12.63
N GLN A 486 11.63 -11.16 11.66
CA GLN A 486 10.24 -11.54 11.92
C GLN A 486 10.13 -12.72 12.90
N ARG A 487 11.05 -13.69 12.82
CA ARG A 487 11.08 -14.84 13.73
C ARG A 487 11.42 -14.43 15.16
N ILE A 488 12.42 -13.57 15.37
CA ILE A 488 12.78 -13.05 16.69
C ILE A 488 11.59 -12.28 17.30
N LEU A 489 11.01 -11.36 16.52
CA LEU A 489 9.86 -10.56 16.97
C LEU A 489 8.66 -11.44 17.32
N ALA A 490 8.37 -12.46 16.52
CA ALA A 490 7.27 -13.39 16.81
C ALA A 490 7.52 -14.25 18.06
N GLN A 491 8.78 -14.53 18.41
CA GLN A 491 9.14 -15.27 19.62
C GLN A 491 9.12 -14.41 20.88
N GLN A 492 9.58 -13.16 20.79
CA GLN A 492 9.66 -12.22 21.92
C GLN A 492 8.38 -11.41 22.13
N VAL A 493 7.47 -11.43 21.15
CA VAL A 493 6.11 -10.88 21.21
C VAL A 493 6.06 -9.43 21.71
N PRO A 494 6.78 -8.46 21.09
CA PRO A 494 6.58 -7.04 21.43
C PRO A 494 5.18 -6.53 21.04
N TYR A 495 4.56 -7.23 20.10
CA TYR A 495 3.19 -7.10 19.67
C TYR A 495 2.69 -8.45 19.14
N ILE A 496 1.38 -8.58 18.98
CA ILE A 496 0.73 -9.76 18.41
C ILE A 496 0.07 -9.35 17.08
N PRO A 497 0.56 -9.85 15.94
CA PRO A 497 -0.11 -9.65 14.66
C PRO A 497 -1.45 -10.40 14.63
N LEU A 498 -2.55 -9.70 14.39
CA LEU A 498 -3.90 -10.28 14.34
C LEU A 498 -4.29 -10.64 12.91
N PHE A 499 -4.33 -9.65 12.01
CA PHE A 499 -4.71 -9.83 10.61
C PHE A 499 -4.18 -8.72 9.71
N TYR A 500 -4.10 -9.02 8.41
CA TYR A 500 -3.86 -8.04 7.34
C TYR A 500 -5.21 -7.62 6.75
N PRO A 501 -5.70 -6.39 7.02
CA PRO A 501 -6.91 -5.90 6.36
C PRO A 501 -6.67 -5.77 4.84
N SER A 502 -7.68 -6.03 4.02
CA SER A 502 -7.64 -5.59 2.62
C SER A 502 -7.91 -4.09 2.53
N ASN A 503 -7.37 -3.45 1.49
CA ASN A 503 -7.89 -2.17 1.04
C ASN A 503 -9.31 -2.38 0.51
N LEU A 504 -10.28 -1.63 1.03
CA LEU A 504 -11.68 -1.71 0.60
C LEU A 504 -12.15 -0.33 0.14
N LYS A 505 -12.19 -0.14 -1.18
CA LYS A 505 -12.78 1.03 -1.83
C LYS A 505 -14.09 0.62 -2.50
N ALA A 506 -14.97 1.56 -2.79
CA ALA A 506 -16.15 1.26 -3.60
C ALA A 506 -16.44 2.34 -4.62
N THR A 507 -17.09 1.95 -5.70
CA THR A 507 -17.47 2.83 -6.80
C THR A 507 -18.91 2.59 -7.22
N THR A 508 -19.51 3.56 -7.91
CA THR A 508 -20.70 3.29 -8.70
C THR A 508 -20.33 2.41 -9.89
N ALA A 509 -21.32 1.72 -10.45
CA ALA A 509 -21.09 0.86 -11.61
C ALA A 509 -20.55 1.60 -12.85
N LYS A 510 -20.68 2.93 -12.89
CA LYS A 510 -20.21 3.82 -13.97
C LYS A 510 -18.72 4.08 -13.95
N VAL A 511 -18.05 3.91 -12.82
CA VAL A 511 -16.60 4.11 -12.74
C VAL A 511 -15.90 2.86 -13.24
N HIS A 512 -14.84 3.08 -14.02
CA HIS A 512 -13.99 2.07 -14.59
C HIS A 512 -12.53 2.39 -14.30
N ASP A 513 -11.70 1.35 -14.27
CA ASP A 513 -10.23 1.42 -14.19
C ASP A 513 -9.70 2.24 -12.99
N LEU A 514 -10.38 2.12 -11.84
CA LEU A 514 -9.89 2.66 -10.57
C LEU A 514 -8.74 1.79 -10.05
N ALA A 515 -7.51 2.27 -10.17
CA ALA A 515 -6.32 1.55 -9.72
C ALA A 515 -6.01 1.87 -8.25
N VAL A 516 -6.13 0.86 -7.37
CA VAL A 516 -5.83 0.96 -5.94
C VAL A 516 -4.48 0.30 -5.66
N ARG A 517 -3.55 1.05 -5.07
CA ARG A 517 -2.22 0.53 -4.70
C ARG A 517 -2.25 -0.15 -3.32
N PRO A 518 -1.27 -1.01 -2.99
CA PRO A 518 -1.25 -1.71 -1.70
C PRO A 518 -1.17 -0.79 -0.46
N ASN A 519 -0.62 0.41 -0.58
CA ASN A 519 -0.66 1.42 0.50
C ASN A 519 -2.02 2.13 0.64
N GLY A 520 -3.03 1.72 -0.12
CA GLY A 520 -4.39 2.27 -0.10
C GLY A 520 -4.63 3.49 -0.99
N SER A 521 -3.58 4.08 -1.57
CA SER A 521 -3.70 5.23 -2.48
C SER A 521 -4.33 4.85 -3.81
N ILE A 522 -4.97 5.83 -4.46
CA ILE A 522 -5.68 5.63 -5.73
C ILE A 522 -4.97 6.41 -6.84
N ARG A 523 -4.77 5.74 -7.97
CA ARG A 523 -4.27 6.35 -9.21
C ARG A 523 -5.43 6.63 -10.16
N PHE A 524 -5.67 7.91 -10.43
CA PHE A 524 -6.80 8.35 -11.22
C PHE A 524 -6.48 8.62 -12.70
N GLN A 525 -5.22 8.52 -13.14
CA GLN A 525 -4.87 8.83 -14.53
C GLN A 525 -5.51 7.89 -15.56
N ASP A 526 -5.85 6.68 -15.13
CA ASP A 526 -6.53 5.67 -15.96
C ASP A 526 -8.03 5.58 -15.69
N ALA A 527 -8.51 6.16 -14.59
CA ALA A 527 -9.91 6.13 -14.22
C ALA A 527 -10.76 6.93 -15.22
N TRP A 528 -11.93 6.41 -15.56
CA TRP A 528 -12.92 7.11 -16.38
C TRP A 528 -14.34 6.76 -15.92
N ILE A 529 -15.30 7.62 -16.30
CA ILE A 529 -16.70 7.47 -15.94
C ILE A 529 -17.57 7.32 -17.19
N ALA A 530 -18.39 6.27 -17.24
CA ALA A 530 -19.36 6.07 -18.30
C ALA A 530 -20.46 7.15 -18.23
N LYS A 531 -20.91 7.60 -19.40
CA LYS A 531 -21.96 8.63 -19.54
C LYS A 531 -23.32 8.15 -19.04
#